data_AF-A0AAU0RAA8-F1
#
_entry.id   AF-A0AAU0RAA8-F1
#
_cell.length_a   1.000
_cell.length_b   1.000
_cell.length_c   1.000
_cell.angle_alpha   90.00
_cell.angle_beta   90.00
_cell.angle_gamma   90.00
#
_symmetry.space_group_name_H-M   'P 1'
#
loop_
_entity.id
_entity.type
_entity.pdbx_description
1 polymer ?
#
loop_
_entity_poly.entity_id
_entity_poly.type
_entity_poly.pdbx_seq_one_letter_code
_entity_poly.pdbx_strand_id
1 'polypeptide(L)' 'MNGITFIPEFINHAGELYQFLHDHVDWDTSMLARKTVSYGKAYNYSQMRIPPTDTLNGRMSLTFRQIR' A
#
# COMPACT_ATOMS: atom_id res chain seq x y z
N MET A 1 5.94 2.56 28.57
CA MET A 1 6.01 2.27 27.13
C MET A 1 4.84 1.39 26.79
N ASN A 2 3.89 1.89 26.00
CA ASN A 2 2.84 1.04 25.44
C ASN A 2 3.47 0.30 24.26
N GLY A 3 3.53 -1.03 24.35
CA GLY A 3 4.16 -1.89 23.36
C GLY A 3 3.38 -1.96 22.05
N ILE A 4 3.62 -3.02 21.28
CA ILE A 4 2.88 -3.29 20.04
C ILE A 4 1.51 -3.88 20.42
N THR A 5 0.44 -3.28 19.89
CA THR A 5 -0.93 -3.82 20.03
C THR A 5 -1.26 -4.61 18.76
N PHE A 6 -1.49 -5.91 18.92
CA PHE A 6 -2.00 -6.76 17.84
C PHE A 6 -3.53 -6.80 17.90
N ILE A 7 -4.19 -6.44 16.80
CA ILE A 7 -5.64 -6.50 16.67
C ILE A 7 -5.96 -7.62 15.68
N PRO A 8 -6.45 -8.79 16.13
CA PRO A 8 -6.87 -9.87 15.24
C PRO A 8 -8.10 -9.43 14.45
N GLU A 9 -8.24 -9.93 13.21
CA GLU A 9 -9.40 -9.65 12.34
C GLU A 9 -9.74 -8.15 12.23
N PHE A 10 -8.71 -7.28 12.19
CA PHE A 10 -8.88 -5.82 12.18
C PHE A 10 -9.79 -5.31 11.05
N ILE A 11 -9.83 -6.04 9.92
CA ILE A 11 -10.65 -5.73 8.76
C ILE A 11 -11.50 -6.95 8.41
N ASN A 12 -12.82 -6.77 8.37
CA ASN A 12 -13.74 -7.77 7.85
C ASN A 12 -13.54 -7.94 6.34
N HIS A 13 -13.77 -9.15 5.81
CA HIS A 13 -13.64 -9.44 4.37
C HIS A 13 -12.25 -9.11 3.79
N ALA A 14 -11.19 -9.32 4.58
CA ALA A 14 -9.82 -8.99 4.18
C ALA A 14 -9.39 -9.65 2.85
N GLY A 15 -9.90 -10.86 2.55
CA GLY A 15 -9.65 -11.54 1.27
C GLY A 15 -10.24 -10.81 0.06
N GLU A 16 -11.48 -10.32 0.18
CA GLU A 16 -12.15 -9.55 -0.89
C GLU A 16 -11.45 -8.21 -1.10
N LEU A 17 -11.07 -7.53 -0.02
CA LEU A 17 -10.29 -6.30 -0.10
C LEU A 17 -8.93 -6.53 -0.75
N TYR A 18 -8.24 -7.63 -0.41
CA TYR A 18 -6.99 -8.01 -1.07
C TYR A 18 -7.18 -8.20 -2.56
N GLN A 19 -8.20 -8.96 -2.99
CA GLN A 19 -8.46 -9.22 -4.40
C GLN A 19 -8.78 -7.93 -5.15
N PHE A 20 -9.64 -7.07 -4.59
CA PHE A 20 -9.96 -5.77 -5.15
C PHE A 20 -8.70 -4.92 -5.37
N LEU A 21 -7.85 -4.81 -4.34
CA LEU A 21 -6.60 -4.05 -4.41
C LEU A 21 -5.59 -4.70 -5.36
N HIS A 22 -5.56 -6.02 -5.46
CA HIS A 22 -4.69 -6.71 -6.41
C HIS A 22 -5.02 -6.34 -7.85
N ASP A 23 -6.31 -6.35 -8.20
CA ASP A 23 -6.78 -6.29 -9.58
C ASP A 23 -7.03 -4.87 -10.11
N HIS A 24 -7.37 -3.92 -9.23
CA HIS A 24 -7.87 -2.58 -9.64
C HIS A 24 -6.89 -1.44 -9.37
N VAL A 25 -5.70 -1.74 -8.85
CA VAL A 25 -4.72 -0.73 -8.45
C VAL A 25 -3.62 -0.59 -9.49
N ASP A 26 -3.26 0.66 -9.80
CA ASP A 26 -2.12 0.98 -10.65
C ASP A 26 -0.80 0.77 -9.89
N TRP A 27 -0.38 -0.49 -9.83
CA TRP A 27 0.84 -0.91 -9.16
C TRP A 27 2.10 -0.42 -9.86
N ASP A 28 3.02 0.20 -9.13
CA ASP A 28 4.41 0.32 -9.56
C ASP A 28 5.12 -1.03 -9.38
N THR A 29 5.57 -1.59 -10.51
CA THR A 29 6.30 -2.86 -10.61
C THR A 29 7.78 -2.66 -10.93
N SER A 30 8.30 -1.44 -10.83
CA SER A 30 9.72 -1.12 -11.08
C SER A 30 10.68 -1.94 -10.23
N MET A 31 10.21 -2.51 -9.12
CA MET A 31 10.98 -3.38 -8.23
C MET A 31 10.54 -4.83 -8.33
N LEU A 32 11.43 -5.70 -8.83
CA LEU A 32 11.17 -7.13 -9.10
C LEU A 32 10.57 -7.93 -7.92
N ALA A 33 10.87 -7.54 -6.67
CA ALA A 33 10.43 -8.26 -5.48
C ALA A 33 9.14 -7.72 -4.84
N ARG A 34 8.58 -6.60 -5.33
CA ARG A 34 7.41 -5.95 -4.73
C ARG A 34 6.56 -5.15 -5.70
N LYS A 35 5.24 -5.18 -5.50
CA LYS A 35 4.30 -4.22 -6.08
C LYS A 35 4.05 -3.12 -5.06
N THR A 36 4.19 -1.85 -5.46
CA THR A 36 3.99 -0.71 -4.54
C THR A 36 3.00 0.27 -5.16
N VAL A 37 2.09 0.80 -4.35
CA VAL A 37 1.29 1.98 -4.71
C VAL A 37 1.32 2.94 -3.55
N SER A 38 1.19 4.24 -3.82
CA SER A 38 0.92 5.21 -2.77
C SER A 38 -0.29 6.04 -3.14
N TYR A 39 -1.16 6.23 -2.16
CA TYR A 39 -2.30 7.11 -2.22
C TYR A 39 -2.01 8.37 -1.39
N GLY A 40 -2.37 9.54 -1.92
CA GLY A 40 -2.16 10.84 -1.29
C GLY A 40 -0.99 11.65 -1.81
N LYS A 41 -0.48 12.55 -0.95
CA LYS A 41 0.65 13.43 -1.27
C LYS A 41 1.87 12.58 -1.65
N ALA A 42 2.32 12.74 -2.90
CA ALA A 42 3.46 12.03 -3.44
C ALA A 42 4.72 12.25 -2.59
N TYR A 43 5.42 11.16 -2.28
CA TYR A 43 6.71 11.18 -1.60
C TYR A 43 7.81 10.96 -2.63
N ASN A 44 8.79 11.86 -2.69
CA ASN A 44 9.98 11.66 -3.50
C ASN A 44 10.89 10.60 -2.85
N TYR A 45 10.63 9.32 -3.10
CA TYR A 45 11.65 8.30 -2.94
C TYR A 45 12.59 8.42 -4.13
N SER A 46 13.72 9.12 -3.95
CA SER A 46 14.91 8.99 -4.81
C SER A 46 14.62 8.83 -6.32
N GLN A 47 13.89 9.78 -6.91
CA GLN A 47 13.54 9.86 -8.35
C GLN A 47 12.45 8.90 -8.89
N MET A 48 11.77 8.10 -8.05
CA MET A 48 10.60 7.32 -8.47
C MET A 48 9.33 8.19 -8.40
N ARG A 49 8.77 8.55 -9.56
CA ARG A 49 7.52 9.32 -9.65
C ARG A 49 6.34 8.39 -9.40
N ILE A 50 5.81 8.43 -8.18
CA ILE A 50 4.52 7.81 -7.87
C ILE A 50 3.42 8.81 -8.28
N PRO A 51 2.38 8.40 -9.02
CA PRO A 51 1.32 9.30 -9.43
C PRO A 51 0.62 9.92 -8.21
N PRO A 52 0.36 11.23 -8.22
CA PRO A 52 -0.39 11.88 -7.15
C PRO A 52 -1.82 11.33 -7.12
N THR A 53 -2.26 10.91 -5.94
CA THR A 53 -3.67 10.58 -5.66
C THR A 53 -4.21 11.65 -4.72
N ASP A 54 -5.46 12.04 -4.92
CA ASP A 54 -6.14 13.04 -4.09
C ASP A 54 -6.63 12.41 -2.77
N THR A 55 -5.81 12.43 -1.71
CA THR A 55 -6.30 12.19 -0.34
C THR A 55 -5.99 13.41 0.53
N LEU A 56 -7.05 14.14 0.88
CA LEU A 56 -7.02 15.43 1.57
C LEU A 56 -6.31 15.44 2.94
N ASN A 57 -6.19 14.31 3.65
CA ASN A 57 -5.75 14.33 5.06
C ASN A 57 -4.81 13.18 5.51
N GLY A 58 -4.25 12.40 4.59
CA GLY A 58 -3.37 11.29 4.96
C GLY A 58 -2.63 10.66 3.81
N ARG A 59 -1.50 10.00 4.10
CA ARG A 59 -0.73 9.21 3.15
C ARG A 59 -0.90 7.73 3.49
N MET A 60 -1.17 6.90 2.48
CA MET A 60 -1.13 5.45 2.64
C MET A 60 -0.24 4.85 1.54
N SER A 61 0.79 4.12 1.94
CA SER A 61 1.58 3.30 1.01
C SER A 61 1.20 1.84 1.23
N LEU A 62 0.84 1.15 0.15
CA LEU A 62 0.51 -0.26 0.16
C LEU A 62 1.60 -0.99 -0.61
N THR A 63 2.17 -2.04 0.00
CA THR A 63 3.21 -2.86 -0.61
C THR A 63 2.83 -4.33 -0.51
N PHE A 64 2.76 -5.01 -1.64
CA PHE A 64 2.70 -6.47 -1.69
C PHE A 64 4.08 -7.02 -2.02
N ARG A 65 4.61 -7.83 -1.10
CA ARG A 65 5.93 -8.47 -1.25
C ARG A 65 5.74 -9.96 -1.48
N GLN A 66 6.45 -10.51 -2.46
CA GLN A 66 6.57 -11.97 -2.56
C GLN A 66 7.50 -12.44 -1.45
N ILE A 67 6.97 -13.25 -0.53
CA ILE A 67 7.76 -13.97 0.46
C ILE A 67 8.16 -15.30 -0.20
N ARG A 68 9.47 -15.56 -0.29
CA ARG A 68 10.02 -16.84 -0.72
C ARG A 68 10.14 -17.77 0.47
#